data_AF-A0A352E002-F1
#
_entry.id   AF-A0A352E002-F1
#
_cell.length_a   1.000
_cell.length_b   1.000
_cell.length_c   1.000
_cell.angle_alpha   90.00
_cell.angle_beta   90.00
_cell.angle_gamma   90.00
#
_symmetry.space_group_name_H-M   'P 1'
#
loop_
_entity.id
_entity.type
_entity.pdbx_description
1 polymer ?
#
loop_
_entity_poly.entity_id
_entity_poly.type
_entity_poly.pdbx_seq_one_letter_code
_entity_poly.pdbx_strand_id
1 'polypeptide(L)'
;DVEQLFDEQAGVFLADRFVKGTCPKCGAGDQYGDSCERCGAAYTPADLVDPVSTLSGTRPTVRSAPHLFVRLEPLHAFLAEWTRSSGAVDGPIANYLAGHFLGEPLRDWDVSRPAPYFGFEIPDAPGHFWYVWFDAPIGYLAATAEWCAAHGESFADWWGRERVQPTAEIHHFIGKDITYFHTLFWPAMLEATGLALPTRVHVHGFLTVNGQKMSKSRGTFLRART
;
A
#
# COMPACT_ATOMS: atom_id res chain seq x y z
N ASP A 1 -7.27 -9.80 -16.57
CA ASP A 1 -6.61 -10.84 -15.76
C ASP A 1 -5.17 -10.46 -15.48
N VAL A 2 -4.64 -10.92 -14.35
CA VAL A 2 -3.26 -10.70 -13.92
C VAL A 2 -2.58 -12.06 -13.81
N GLU A 3 -1.38 -12.17 -14.37
CA GLU A 3 -0.55 -13.36 -14.24
C GLU A 3 0.31 -13.27 -12.98
N GLN A 4 0.24 -14.30 -12.15
CA GLN A 4 1.00 -14.42 -10.91
C GLN A 4 1.48 -15.84 -10.70
N LEU A 5 2.52 -16.00 -9.89
CA LEU A 5 2.98 -17.32 -9.46
C LEU A 5 1.97 -17.95 -8.50
N PHE A 6 1.70 -19.23 -8.68
CA PHE A 6 0.75 -20.01 -7.91
C PHE A 6 1.41 -21.27 -7.35
N ASP A 7 1.16 -21.54 -6.08
CA ASP A 7 1.57 -22.77 -5.42
C ASP A 7 0.44 -23.80 -5.51
N GLU A 8 0.65 -24.84 -6.32
CA GLU A 8 -0.38 -25.88 -6.54
C GLU A 8 -0.65 -26.72 -5.30
N GLN A 9 0.35 -26.92 -4.45
CA GLN A 9 0.21 -27.72 -3.25
C GLN A 9 -0.47 -26.94 -2.12
N ALA A 10 -0.11 -25.67 -1.94
CA ALA A 10 -0.75 -24.80 -0.96
C ALA A 10 -2.12 -24.28 -1.47
N GLY A 11 -2.35 -24.29 -2.78
CA GLY A 11 -3.58 -23.81 -3.39
C GLY A 11 -3.73 -22.29 -3.34
N VAL A 12 -2.63 -21.53 -3.41
CA VAL A 12 -2.63 -20.07 -3.23
C VAL A 12 -1.74 -19.35 -4.25
N PHE A 13 -2.12 -18.12 -4.61
CA PHE A 13 -1.24 -17.20 -5.33
C PHE A 13 -0.13 -16.69 -4.40
N LEU A 14 1.09 -16.56 -4.93
CA LEU A 14 2.28 -16.18 -4.19
C LEU A 14 2.58 -14.70 -4.42
N ALA A 15 2.53 -13.92 -3.34
CA ALA A 15 3.18 -12.61 -3.33
C ALA A 15 4.71 -12.79 -3.46
N ASP A 16 5.40 -11.80 -4.03
CA ASP A 16 6.82 -11.84 -4.36
C ASP A 16 7.70 -12.42 -3.25
N ARG A 17 7.52 -11.95 -2.01
CA ARG A 17 8.28 -12.41 -0.83
C ARG A 17 8.12 -13.90 -0.50
N PHE A 18 7.09 -14.56 -1.01
CA PHE A 18 6.84 -16.00 -0.83
C PHE A 18 7.44 -16.85 -1.95
N VAL A 19 8.17 -16.23 -2.87
CA VAL A 19 8.93 -16.90 -3.92
C VAL A 19 10.41 -16.72 -3.61
N LYS A 20 11.16 -17.81 -3.66
CA LYS A 20 12.62 -17.75 -3.63
C LYS A 20 13.23 -18.55 -4.77
N GLY A 21 14.45 -18.25 -5.16
CA GLY A 21 15.13 -18.96 -6.23
C GLY A 21 16.56 -18.47 -6.42
N THR A 22 17.09 -18.68 -7.62
CA THR A 22 18.43 -18.25 -8.00
C THR A 22 18.35 -16.96 -8.81
N CYS A 23 19.21 -15.99 -8.47
CA CYS A 23 19.29 -14.69 -9.13
C CYS A 23 19.59 -14.88 -10.64
N PRO A 24 18.76 -14.35 -11.54
CA PRO A 24 18.96 -14.47 -12.99
C PRO A 24 20.15 -13.65 -13.51
N LYS A 25 20.73 -12.77 -12.68
CA LYS A 25 21.85 -11.91 -13.07
C LYS A 25 23.20 -12.42 -12.61
N CYS A 26 23.33 -12.87 -11.36
CA CYS A 26 24.61 -13.26 -10.77
C CYS A 26 24.69 -14.71 -10.29
N GLY A 27 23.63 -15.50 -10.44
CA GLY A 27 23.60 -16.91 -10.05
C GLY A 27 23.63 -17.15 -8.53
N ALA A 28 23.42 -16.13 -7.70
CA ALA A 28 23.27 -16.33 -6.26
C ALA A 28 21.99 -17.12 -5.97
N GLY A 29 22.10 -18.24 -5.25
CA GLY A 29 20.95 -19.00 -4.77
C GLY A 29 20.23 -18.33 -3.59
N ASP A 30 19.07 -18.87 -3.20
CA ASP A 30 18.26 -18.43 -2.05
C ASP A 30 17.94 -16.93 -2.01
N GLN A 31 17.61 -16.35 -3.17
CA GLN A 31 17.15 -14.96 -3.28
C GLN A 31 15.62 -14.91 -3.21
N TYR A 32 15.06 -13.92 -2.53
CA TYR A 32 13.63 -13.79 -2.28
C TYR A 32 13.02 -12.66 -3.12
N GLY A 33 11.84 -12.90 -3.67
CA GLY A 33 11.04 -11.88 -4.34
C GLY A 33 11.69 -11.24 -5.56
N ASP A 34 11.72 -9.92 -5.55
CA ASP A 34 11.97 -9.06 -6.71
C ASP A 34 13.38 -8.46 -6.75
N SER A 35 14.25 -8.85 -5.81
CA SER A 35 15.59 -8.27 -5.70
C SER A 35 16.63 -9.28 -5.21
N CYS A 36 17.88 -9.05 -5.60
CA CYS A 36 19.02 -9.87 -5.19
C CYS A 36 19.84 -9.16 -4.11
N GLU A 37 19.98 -9.79 -2.94
CA GLU A 37 20.77 -9.26 -1.82
C GLU A 37 22.28 -9.27 -2.10
N ARG A 38 22.75 -10.07 -3.06
CA ARG A 38 24.17 -10.17 -3.41
C ARG A 38 24.63 -9.09 -4.40
N CYS A 39 23.90 -8.91 -5.51
CA CYS A 39 24.30 -7.98 -6.57
C CYS A 39 23.42 -6.73 -6.68
N GLY A 40 22.34 -6.64 -5.90
CA GLY A 40 21.42 -5.50 -5.91
C GLY A 40 20.52 -5.40 -7.15
N ALA A 41 20.52 -6.40 -8.03
CA ALA A 41 19.64 -6.42 -9.20
C ALA A 41 18.16 -6.52 -8.79
N ALA A 42 17.30 -5.79 -9.50
CA ALA A 42 15.85 -5.93 -9.43
C ALA A 42 15.33 -6.75 -10.63
N TYR A 43 14.26 -7.53 -10.41
CA TYR A 43 13.61 -8.41 -11.38
C TYR A 43 12.21 -8.79 -10.87
N THR A 44 11.40 -9.47 -11.69
CA THR A 44 10.15 -10.05 -11.18
C THR A 44 10.42 -11.43 -10.57
N PRO A 45 9.62 -11.90 -9.60
CA PRO A 45 9.79 -13.24 -9.05
C PRO A 45 9.68 -14.36 -10.11
N ALA A 46 8.95 -14.10 -11.21
CA ALA A 46 8.87 -15.02 -12.34
C ALA A 46 10.19 -15.16 -13.11
N ASP A 47 11.10 -14.19 -12.99
CA ASP A 47 12.43 -14.23 -13.60
C ASP A 47 13.44 -15.05 -12.78
N LEU A 48 13.11 -15.46 -11.56
CA LEU A 48 13.99 -16.28 -10.73
C LEU A 48 14.25 -17.63 -11.41
N VAL A 49 15.52 -18.04 -11.44
CA VAL A 49 15.90 -19.37 -11.93
C VAL A 49 15.55 -20.39 -10.84
N ASP A 50 14.87 -21.46 -11.24
CA ASP A 50 14.34 -22.50 -10.35
C ASP A 50 13.57 -21.91 -9.15
N PRO A 51 12.44 -21.24 -9.41
CA PRO A 51 11.65 -20.63 -8.35
C PRO A 51 11.04 -21.73 -7.48
N VAL A 52 10.93 -21.44 -6.19
CA VAL A 52 10.40 -22.31 -5.15
C VAL A 52 9.48 -21.49 -4.26
N SER A 53 8.30 -22.03 -3.98
CA SER A 53 7.39 -21.49 -2.97
C SER A 53 8.01 -21.64 -1.58
N THR A 54 8.05 -20.55 -0.83
CA THR A 54 8.49 -20.60 0.57
C THR A 54 7.42 -21.18 1.51
N LEU A 55 6.19 -21.38 1.01
CA LEU A 55 5.09 -21.97 1.77
C LEU A 55 5.11 -23.49 1.74
N SER A 56 5.23 -24.10 0.55
CA SER A 56 5.21 -25.56 0.39
C SER A 56 6.55 -26.19 0.01
N GLY A 57 7.52 -25.39 -0.47
CA GLY A 57 8.78 -25.91 -1.03
C GLY A 57 8.66 -26.45 -2.46
N THR A 58 7.51 -26.29 -3.13
CA THR A 58 7.31 -26.75 -4.52
C THR A 58 7.62 -25.67 -5.56
N ARG A 59 7.80 -26.09 -6.82
CA ARG A 59 7.97 -25.16 -7.94
C ARG A 59 6.62 -24.51 -8.27
N PRO A 60 6.48 -23.18 -8.20
CA PRO A 60 5.25 -22.52 -8.55
C PRO A 60 5.02 -22.53 -10.07
N THR A 61 3.75 -22.44 -10.47
CA THR A 61 3.31 -22.31 -11.86
C THR A 61 2.75 -20.90 -12.10
N VAL A 62 2.85 -20.38 -13.32
CA VAL A 62 2.18 -19.12 -13.67
C VAL A 62 0.70 -19.41 -13.88
N ARG A 63 -0.18 -18.66 -13.21
CA ARG A 63 -1.62 -18.71 -13.41
C ARG A 63 -2.18 -17.31 -13.58
N SER A 64 -3.30 -17.22 -14.29
CA SER A 64 -4.03 -15.98 -14.49
C SER A 64 -5.28 -15.96 -13.62
N ALA A 65 -5.57 -14.82 -13.00
CA ALA A 65 -6.81 -14.60 -12.25
C ALA A 65 -7.41 -13.23 -12.59
N PRO A 66 -8.74 -13.09 -12.52
CA PRO A 66 -9.37 -11.77 -12.59
C PRO A 66 -9.00 -10.97 -11.33
N HIS A 67 -8.71 -9.69 -11.53
CA HIS A 67 -8.44 -8.74 -10.45
C HIS A 67 -9.26 -7.48 -10.70
N LEU A 68 -9.70 -6.85 -9.63
CA LEU A 68 -10.40 -5.58 -9.65
C LEU A 68 -9.42 -4.44 -9.43
N PHE A 69 -9.59 -3.38 -10.21
CA PHE A 69 -8.72 -2.22 -10.19
C PHE A 69 -9.51 -0.94 -9.94
N VAL A 70 -8.92 -0.02 -9.16
CA VAL A 70 -9.35 1.37 -9.09
C VAL A 70 -8.63 2.17 -10.16
N ARG A 71 -9.40 2.90 -10.97
CA ARG A 71 -8.85 3.80 -11.99
C ARG A 71 -8.49 5.15 -11.37
N LEU A 72 -7.20 5.41 -11.21
CA LEU A 72 -6.71 6.65 -10.58
C LEU A 72 -6.59 7.81 -11.58
N GLU A 73 -6.30 7.53 -12.84
CA GLU A 73 -6.08 8.56 -13.86
C GLU A 73 -7.24 9.58 -14.01
N PRO A 74 -8.53 9.20 -13.91
CA PRO A 74 -9.62 10.17 -13.91
C PRO A 74 -9.54 11.24 -12.79
N LEU A 75 -8.83 10.94 -11.70
CA LEU A 75 -8.63 11.84 -10.55
C LEU A 75 -7.28 12.55 -10.58
N HIS A 76 -6.48 12.37 -11.63
CA HIS A 76 -5.12 12.91 -11.72
C HIS A 76 -5.09 14.42 -11.54
N ALA A 77 -5.93 15.17 -12.26
CA ALA A 77 -5.97 16.63 -12.15
C ALA A 77 -6.30 17.10 -10.71
N PHE A 78 -7.23 16.42 -10.05
CA PHE A 78 -7.56 16.67 -8.65
C PHE A 78 -6.36 16.40 -7.73
N LEU A 79 -5.68 15.26 -7.89
CA LEU A 79 -4.53 14.90 -7.07
C LEU A 79 -3.36 15.87 -7.27
N ALA A 80 -3.10 16.28 -8.51
CA ALA A 80 -2.06 17.25 -8.83
C ALA A 80 -2.33 18.61 -8.20
N GLU A 81 -3.59 19.07 -8.22
CA GLU A 81 -3.98 20.34 -7.61
C GLU A 81 -3.99 20.25 -6.08
N TRP A 82 -4.60 19.20 -5.51
CA TRP A 82 -4.70 19.02 -4.07
C TRP A 82 -3.31 18.91 -3.43
N THR A 83 -2.41 18.11 -3.98
CA THR A 83 -1.05 17.96 -3.43
C THR A 83 -0.24 19.26 -3.49
N ARG A 84 -0.49 20.13 -4.48
CA ARG A 84 0.26 21.38 -4.68
C ARG A 84 -0.31 22.57 -3.92
N SER A 85 -1.63 22.71 -3.88
CA SER A 85 -2.29 23.97 -3.51
C SER A 85 -3.13 23.89 -2.25
N SER A 86 -3.49 22.70 -1.76
CA SER A 86 -4.33 22.57 -0.55
C SER A 86 -3.64 23.01 0.73
N GLY A 87 -2.30 23.06 0.72
CA GLY A 87 -1.50 23.16 1.94
C GLY A 87 -1.49 21.86 2.75
N ALA A 88 -2.18 20.79 2.38
CA ALA A 88 -2.18 19.55 3.15
C ALA A 88 -0.84 18.81 3.12
N VAL A 89 -0.07 18.97 2.03
CA VAL A 89 1.19 18.27 1.78
C VAL A 89 2.34 19.27 1.80
N ASP A 90 3.42 18.93 2.50
CA ASP A 90 4.61 19.79 2.55
C ASP A 90 5.30 19.91 1.19
N GLY A 91 5.85 21.10 0.90
CA GLY A 91 6.44 21.44 -0.41
C GLY A 91 7.46 20.42 -0.96
N PRO A 92 8.43 19.93 -0.18
CA PRO A 92 9.36 18.89 -0.64
C PRO A 92 8.67 17.58 -1.03
N ILE A 93 7.62 17.18 -0.31
CA ILE A 93 6.84 15.98 -0.62
C ILE A 93 6.00 16.21 -1.87
N ALA A 94 5.33 17.36 -1.99
CA ALA A 94 4.58 17.71 -3.18
C ALA A 94 5.46 17.72 -4.45
N ASN A 95 6.68 18.27 -4.36
CA ASN A 95 7.66 18.24 -5.45
C ASN A 95 8.10 16.82 -5.81
N TYR A 96 8.32 15.97 -4.81
CA TYR A 96 8.63 14.55 -5.01
C TYR A 96 7.47 13.83 -5.74
N LEU A 97 6.23 14.04 -5.30
CA LEU A 97 5.05 13.45 -5.95
C LEU A 97 4.91 13.92 -7.40
N ALA A 98 5.11 15.22 -7.65
CA ALA A 98 5.10 15.80 -8.99
C ALA A 98 6.16 15.18 -9.92
N GLY A 99 7.40 15.02 -9.43
CA GLY A 99 8.51 14.51 -10.24
C GLY A 99 8.49 13.00 -10.48
N HIS A 100 7.86 12.22 -9.59
CA HIS A 100 7.95 10.75 -9.62
C HIS A 100 6.64 10.03 -9.95
N PHE A 101 5.48 10.65 -9.73
CA PHE A 101 4.18 9.97 -9.88
C PHE A 101 3.18 10.76 -10.70
N LEU A 102 3.12 12.08 -10.55
CA LEU A 102 2.14 12.95 -11.22
C LEU A 102 2.68 13.60 -12.50
N GLY A 103 3.87 13.20 -12.95
CA GLY A 103 4.46 13.65 -14.23
C GLY A 103 4.04 12.80 -15.43
N GLU A 104 3.45 11.63 -15.19
CA GLU A 104 3.02 10.66 -16.20
C GLU A 104 1.60 10.16 -15.84
N PRO A 105 0.85 9.55 -16.78
CA PRO A 105 -0.45 8.97 -16.48
C PRO A 105 -0.39 8.00 -15.30
N LEU A 106 -1.31 8.16 -14.34
CA LEU A 106 -1.44 7.30 -13.18
C LEU A 106 -1.93 5.92 -13.60
N ARG A 107 -1.25 4.89 -13.08
CA ARG A 107 -1.64 3.50 -13.34
C ARG A 107 -2.85 3.13 -12.50
N ASP A 108 -3.66 2.24 -13.05
CA ASP A 108 -4.73 1.59 -12.32
C ASP A 108 -4.16 0.78 -11.15
N TRP A 109 -4.90 0.77 -10.05
CA TRP A 109 -4.43 0.25 -8.78
C TRP A 109 -5.17 -1.05 -8.44
N ASP A 110 -4.45 -2.17 -8.33
CA ASP A 110 -5.03 -3.49 -8.03
C ASP A 110 -5.46 -3.59 -6.57
N VAL A 111 -6.77 -3.66 -6.34
CA VAL A 111 -7.41 -3.60 -5.02
C VAL A 111 -7.98 -4.93 -4.56
N SER A 112 -7.81 -6.02 -5.31
CA SER A 112 -8.39 -7.32 -4.98
C SER A 112 -7.35 -8.42 -4.85
N ARG A 113 -7.61 -9.42 -4.01
CA ARG A 113 -6.81 -10.64 -3.88
C ARG A 113 -7.72 -11.87 -4.00
N PRO A 114 -7.38 -12.85 -4.84
CA PRO A 114 -8.14 -14.09 -4.91
C PRO A 114 -8.02 -14.90 -3.61
N ALA A 115 -9.06 -15.68 -3.30
CA ALA A 115 -9.05 -16.65 -2.21
C ALA A 115 -7.91 -17.68 -2.37
N PRO A 116 -7.40 -18.25 -1.26
CA PRO A 116 -7.74 -17.92 0.12
C PRO A 116 -7.05 -16.64 0.60
N TYR A 117 -7.77 -15.81 1.34
CA TYR A 117 -7.25 -14.57 1.92
C TYR A 117 -7.90 -14.31 3.27
N PHE A 118 -7.14 -13.74 4.21
CA PHE A 118 -7.70 -13.25 5.47
C PHE A 118 -7.98 -11.75 5.32
N GLY A 119 -9.25 -11.41 5.12
CA GLY A 119 -9.70 -10.04 4.92
C GLY A 119 -11.20 -10.00 4.65
N PHE A 120 -11.67 -8.89 4.10
CA PHE A 120 -13.07 -8.69 3.75
C PHE A 120 -13.35 -9.16 2.32
N GLU A 121 -14.30 -10.08 2.15
CA GLU A 121 -14.75 -10.50 0.83
C GLU A 121 -15.48 -9.35 0.12
N ILE A 122 -15.26 -9.24 -1.19
CA ILE A 122 -15.85 -8.19 -2.03
C ILE A 122 -17.31 -8.59 -2.36
N PRO A 123 -18.32 -7.81 -1.93
CA PRO A 123 -19.72 -8.24 -1.98
C PRO A 123 -20.24 -8.67 -3.36
N ASP A 124 -19.77 -8.03 -4.43
CA ASP A 124 -20.17 -8.26 -5.82
C ASP A 124 -19.12 -9.04 -6.63
N ALA A 125 -18.05 -9.53 -5.99
CA ALA A 125 -17.04 -10.39 -6.59
C ALA A 125 -16.67 -11.57 -5.65
N PRO A 126 -17.53 -12.59 -5.53
CA PRO A 126 -17.30 -13.75 -4.67
C PRO A 126 -15.96 -14.42 -4.93
N GLY A 127 -15.25 -14.81 -3.87
CA GLY A 127 -13.90 -15.38 -3.97
C GLY A 127 -12.77 -14.35 -4.15
N HIS A 128 -13.10 -13.06 -4.24
CA HIS A 128 -12.14 -11.96 -4.18
C HIS A 128 -12.26 -11.21 -2.86
N PHE A 129 -11.12 -10.78 -2.33
CA PHE A 129 -11.01 -10.05 -1.07
C PHE A 129 -10.36 -8.70 -1.31
N TRP A 130 -10.71 -7.70 -0.52
CA TRP A 130 -10.02 -6.41 -0.57
C TRP A 130 -8.54 -6.59 -0.19
N TYR A 131 -7.65 -6.03 -1.01
CA TYR A 131 -6.25 -5.95 -0.67
C TYR A 131 -6.08 -5.05 0.56
N VAL A 132 -5.26 -5.44 1.53
CA VAL A 132 -5.06 -4.71 2.79
C VAL A 132 -4.76 -3.21 2.62
N TRP A 133 -4.14 -2.79 1.52
CA TRP A 133 -3.90 -1.36 1.28
C TRP A 133 -5.13 -0.57 0.81
N PHE A 134 -6.17 -1.26 0.35
CA PHE A 134 -7.48 -0.69 0.12
C PHE A 134 -8.23 -0.47 1.44
N ASP A 135 -8.29 -1.49 2.31
CA ASP A 135 -9.08 -1.43 3.54
C ASP A 135 -8.38 -0.74 4.74
N ALA A 136 -7.05 -0.78 4.81
CA ALA A 136 -6.29 -0.21 5.93
C ALA A 136 -6.61 1.26 6.22
N PRO A 137 -6.61 2.19 5.24
CA PRO A 137 -6.96 3.58 5.53
C PRO A 137 -8.45 3.78 5.83
N ILE A 138 -9.34 2.89 5.36
CA ILE A 138 -10.76 2.89 5.74
C ILE A 138 -10.91 2.59 7.25
N GLY A 139 -9.94 1.88 7.84
CA GLY A 139 -9.84 1.70 9.29
C GLY A 139 -9.83 3.00 10.09
N TYR A 140 -9.31 4.11 9.54
CA TYR A 140 -9.41 5.42 10.20
C TYR A 140 -10.86 5.89 10.32
N LEU A 141 -11.64 5.72 9.25
CA LEU A 141 -13.07 6.04 9.24
C LEU A 141 -13.83 5.15 10.22
N ALA A 142 -13.56 3.83 10.19
CA ALA A 142 -14.22 2.86 11.05
C ALA A 142 -13.95 3.14 12.54
N ALA A 143 -12.71 3.46 12.90
CA ALA A 143 -12.35 3.83 14.28
C ALA A 143 -13.06 5.12 14.73
N THR A 144 -13.16 6.13 13.86
CA THR A 144 -13.94 7.35 14.15
C THR A 144 -15.43 7.02 14.32
N ALA A 145 -16.00 6.17 13.46
CA ALA A 145 -17.40 5.79 13.53
C ALA A 145 -17.74 5.01 14.81
N GLU A 146 -16.86 4.07 15.22
CA GLU A 146 -16.98 3.35 16.50
C GLU A 146 -16.94 4.32 17.69
N TRP A 147 -15.98 5.25 17.71
CA TRP A 147 -15.89 6.25 18.75
C TRP A 147 -17.14 7.15 18.79
N CYS A 148 -17.64 7.57 17.62
CA CYS A 148 -18.84 8.39 17.53
C CYS A 148 -20.07 7.68 18.12
N ALA A 149 -20.26 6.40 17.77
CA ALA A 149 -21.35 5.59 18.30
C ALA A 149 -21.28 5.44 19.82
N ALA A 150 -20.07 5.31 20.38
CA ALA A 150 -19.86 5.18 21.82
C ALA A 150 -20.09 6.49 22.61
N HIS A 151 -19.95 7.65 21.97
CA HIS A 151 -20.01 8.96 22.63
C HIS A 151 -21.21 9.82 22.23
N GLY A 152 -22.09 9.32 21.35
CA GLY A 152 -23.24 10.06 20.85
C GLY A 152 -22.87 11.20 19.90
N GLU A 153 -21.73 11.08 19.22
CA GLU A 153 -21.20 12.07 18.27
C GLU A 153 -21.60 11.72 16.84
N SER A 154 -21.56 12.69 15.94
CA SER A 154 -21.90 12.50 14.53
C SER A 154 -20.65 12.28 13.68
N PHE A 155 -20.58 11.15 12.97
CA PHE A 155 -19.48 10.88 12.03
C PHE A 155 -19.32 11.98 10.97
N ALA A 156 -20.43 12.60 10.53
CA ALA A 156 -20.41 13.67 9.54
C ALA A 156 -19.72 14.95 10.05
N ASP A 157 -19.64 15.17 11.36
CA ASP A 157 -18.90 16.30 11.92
C ASP A 157 -17.37 16.08 11.85
N TRP A 158 -16.91 14.84 11.62
CA TRP A 158 -15.49 14.50 11.47
C TRP A 158 -15.08 14.32 10.01
N TRP A 159 -15.91 13.65 9.20
CA TRP A 159 -15.55 13.22 7.84
C TRP A 159 -16.50 13.74 6.74
N GLY A 160 -17.51 14.54 7.08
CA GLY A 160 -18.43 15.12 6.09
C GLY A 160 -17.81 16.28 5.30
N ARG A 161 -18.08 16.34 3.99
CA ARG A 161 -17.53 17.35 3.07
C ARG A 161 -18.43 18.58 2.87
N GLU A 162 -19.72 18.50 3.19
CA GLU A 162 -20.73 19.51 2.81
C GLU A 162 -20.63 20.88 3.52
N ARG A 163 -19.59 21.12 4.33
CA ARG A 163 -19.44 22.38 5.06
C ARG A 163 -18.33 23.26 4.47
N VAL A 164 -18.65 24.54 4.28
CA VAL A 164 -17.73 25.62 3.83
C VAL A 164 -16.50 25.75 4.75
N GLN A 165 -16.59 25.22 5.98
CA GLN A 165 -15.45 24.94 6.85
C GLN A 165 -15.63 23.53 7.43
N PRO A 166 -14.61 22.65 7.36
CA PRO A 166 -14.65 21.39 8.08
C PRO A 166 -14.73 21.68 9.58
N THR A 167 -15.61 20.99 10.29
CA THR A 167 -15.75 21.11 11.75
C THR A 167 -14.56 20.51 12.51
N ALA A 168 -13.83 19.60 11.87
CA ALA A 168 -12.64 18.96 12.41
C ALA A 168 -11.45 19.06 11.44
N GLU A 169 -10.25 19.16 11.98
CA GLU A 169 -9.02 19.03 11.20
C GLU A 169 -8.57 17.56 11.16
N ILE A 170 -8.23 17.05 9.98
CA ILE A 170 -7.76 15.67 9.80
C ILE A 170 -6.25 15.68 9.58
N HIS A 171 -5.50 15.10 10.52
CA HIS A 171 -4.05 15.04 10.47
C HIS A 171 -3.55 13.59 10.40
N HIS A 172 -2.78 13.26 9.36
CA HIS A 172 -2.11 11.96 9.25
C HIS A 172 -0.63 12.09 9.60
N PHE A 173 -0.16 11.38 10.63
CA PHE A 173 1.26 11.25 10.94
C PHE A 173 1.78 9.93 10.39
N ILE A 174 2.68 9.99 9.41
CA ILE A 174 3.11 8.82 8.65
C ILE A 174 4.62 8.77 8.44
N GLY A 175 5.15 7.55 8.31
CA GLY A 175 6.51 7.35 7.82
C GLY A 175 6.61 7.56 6.31
N LYS A 176 7.78 7.96 5.82
CA LYS A 176 7.98 8.27 4.40
C LYS A 176 7.64 7.14 3.41
N ASP A 177 7.73 5.87 3.80
CA ASP A 177 7.50 4.73 2.90
C ASP A 177 6.04 4.57 2.48
N ILE A 178 5.11 5.22 3.19
CA ILE A 178 3.67 5.11 2.94
C ILE A 178 3.09 6.43 2.41
N THR A 179 3.96 7.34 1.96
CA THR A 179 3.61 8.67 1.43
C THR A 179 2.70 8.56 0.21
N TYR A 180 3.05 7.72 -0.78
CA TYR A 180 2.23 7.52 -1.99
C TYR A 180 0.79 7.19 -1.63
N PHE A 181 0.60 6.24 -0.71
CA PHE A 181 -0.72 5.80 -0.28
C PHE A 181 -1.54 6.91 0.35
N HIS A 182 -0.95 7.71 1.23
CA HIS A 182 -1.67 8.74 1.99
C HIS A 182 -1.80 10.08 1.26
N THR A 183 -1.12 10.25 0.13
CA THR A 183 -1.12 11.50 -0.65
C THR A 183 -1.68 11.37 -2.06
N LEU A 184 -1.83 10.14 -2.57
CA LEU A 184 -2.42 9.88 -3.88
C LEU A 184 -3.60 8.92 -3.78
N PHE A 185 -3.38 7.68 -3.36
CA PHE A 185 -4.41 6.65 -3.35
C PHE A 185 -5.56 6.98 -2.38
N TRP A 186 -5.25 7.29 -1.13
CA TRP A 186 -6.26 7.59 -0.11
C TRP A 186 -7.06 8.87 -0.39
N PRO A 187 -6.45 10.02 -0.73
CA PRO A 187 -7.19 11.20 -1.17
C PRO A 187 -8.07 10.94 -2.40
N ALA A 188 -7.64 10.10 -3.35
CA ALA A 188 -8.46 9.71 -4.48
C ALA A 188 -9.73 8.95 -4.05
N MET A 189 -9.62 8.03 -3.09
CA MET A 189 -10.78 7.31 -2.55
C MET A 189 -11.74 8.23 -1.78
N LEU A 190 -11.21 9.14 -0.97
CA LEU A 190 -12.01 10.13 -0.24
C LEU A 190 -12.75 11.07 -1.20
N GLU A 191 -12.06 11.55 -2.24
CA GLU A 191 -12.66 12.38 -3.29
C GLU A 191 -13.80 11.65 -4.00
N ALA A 192 -13.58 10.39 -4.40
CA ALA A 192 -14.57 9.56 -5.07
C ALA A 192 -15.81 9.26 -4.22
N THR A 193 -15.68 9.30 -2.89
CA THR A 193 -16.77 9.03 -1.93
C THR A 193 -17.38 10.30 -1.33
N GLY A 194 -16.89 11.48 -1.72
CA GLY A 194 -17.40 12.76 -1.21
C GLY A 194 -17.10 13.01 0.26
N LEU A 195 -16.05 12.39 0.81
CA LEU A 195 -15.64 12.58 2.20
C LEU A 195 -14.59 13.70 2.34
N ALA A 196 -14.41 14.19 3.56
CA ALA A 196 -13.41 15.21 3.87
C ALA A 196 -11.99 14.69 3.59
N LEU A 197 -11.15 15.57 3.03
CA LEU A 197 -9.75 15.29 2.74
C LEU A 197 -8.86 15.62 3.96
N PRO A 198 -7.65 15.03 4.06
CA PRO A 198 -6.71 15.38 5.11
C PRO A 198 -6.38 16.88 5.10
N THR A 199 -6.46 17.52 6.26
CA THR A 199 -6.02 18.91 6.48
C THR A 199 -4.50 19.01 6.43
N ARG A 200 -3.78 18.02 6.97
CA ARG A 200 -2.32 17.86 6.85
C ARG A 200 -1.89 16.40 6.81
N VAL A 201 -0.83 16.13 6.05
CA VAL A 201 -0.10 14.86 6.04
C VAL A 201 1.32 15.13 6.51
N HIS A 202 1.59 14.81 7.77
CA HIS A 202 2.89 14.96 8.42
C HIS A 202 3.78 13.75 8.13
N VAL A 203 4.76 13.93 7.26
CA VAL A 203 5.68 12.86 6.85
C VAL A 203 6.99 12.95 7.63
N HIS A 204 7.35 11.89 8.35
CA HIS A 204 8.63 11.79 9.05
C HIS A 204 9.58 10.76 8.42
N GLY A 205 10.87 10.99 8.63
CA GLY A 205 11.93 10.08 8.21
C GLY A 205 12.05 8.84 9.09
N PHE A 206 13.08 8.02 8.82
CA PHE A 206 13.38 6.85 9.63
C PHE A 206 14.10 7.22 10.92
N LEU A 207 13.82 6.46 11.98
CA LEU A 207 14.66 6.45 13.16
C LEU A 207 16.01 5.81 12.84
N THR A 208 17.07 6.40 13.39
CA THR A 208 18.43 5.86 13.34
C THR A 208 18.98 5.70 14.75
N VAL A 209 19.87 4.74 14.92
CA VAL A 209 20.62 4.55 16.17
C VAL A 209 22.09 4.69 15.81
N ASN A 210 22.80 5.62 16.45
CA ASN A 210 24.19 5.96 16.15
C ASN A 210 24.42 6.30 14.65
N GLY A 211 23.47 7.02 14.04
CA GLY A 211 23.53 7.41 12.63
C GLY A 211 23.34 6.28 11.62
N GLN A 212 22.95 5.07 12.06
CA GLN A 212 22.75 3.91 11.19
C GLN A 212 21.31 3.38 11.26
N LYS A 213 20.87 2.72 10.17
CA LYS A 213 19.61 1.96 10.14
C LYS A 213 19.63 0.91 11.26
N MET A 214 18.54 0.79 12.01
CA MET A 214 18.38 -0.23 13.04
C MET A 214 18.60 -1.63 12.46
N SER A 215 19.32 -2.48 13.19
CA SER A 215 19.66 -3.84 12.76
C SER A 215 19.55 -4.81 13.93
N LYS A 216 18.90 -5.94 13.69
CA LYS A 216 18.83 -7.04 14.66
C LYS A 216 20.22 -7.64 14.93
N SER A 217 21.03 -7.85 13.89
CA SER A 217 22.37 -8.45 14.04
C SER A 217 23.36 -7.56 14.79
N ARG A 218 23.18 -6.23 14.72
CA ARG A 218 24.02 -5.26 15.45
C ARG A 218 23.47 -4.86 16.81
N GLY A 219 22.36 -5.46 17.27
CA GLY A 219 21.72 -5.11 18.53
C GLY A 219 21.11 -3.71 18.59
N THR A 220 21.01 -3.00 17.46
CA THR A 220 20.45 -1.64 17.40
C THR A 220 18.96 -1.62 17.07
N PHE A 221 18.34 -2.79 16.90
CA PHE A 221 16.88 -2.92 16.79
C PHE A 221 16.25 -2.90 18.19
N LEU A 222 15.75 -1.74 18.58
CA LEU A 222 15.11 -1.51 19.87
C LEU A 222 13.59 -1.71 19.75
N ARG A 223 13.01 -2.47 20.68
CA ARG A 223 11.55 -2.66 20.76
C ARG A 223 10.98 -1.78 21.87
N ALA A 224 9.86 -1.12 21.61
CA ALA A 224 9.05 -0.59 22.70
C ALA A 224 8.51 -1.75 23.53
N ARG A 225 8.50 -1.62 24.86
CA ARG A 225 7.83 -2.60 25.73
C ARG A 225 6.32 -2.41 25.59
N THR A 226 5.61 -3.50 25.38
CA THR A 226 4.15 -3.56 25.44
C THR A 226 3.72 -4.21 26.74
#